data_AF-A0A6G3XPH2-F1
#
_entry.id   AF-A0A6G3XPH2-F1
#
_cell.length_a   1.000
_cell.length_b   1.000
_cell.length_c   1.000
_cell.angle_alpha   90.00
_cell.angle_beta   90.00
_cell.angle_gamma   90.00
#
_symmetry.space_group_name_H-M   'P 1'
#
loop_
_entity.id
_entity.type
_entity.pdbx_description
1 polymer ?
#
loop_
_entity_poly.entity_id
_entity_poly.type
_entity_poly.pdbx_seq_one_letter_code
_entity_poly.pdbx_strand_id
1 'polypeptide(L)'
;TAVLYAVSDAVVDHYMDVAGELQVDLEELETQVFAPSGGDSKNTAARIYTFKRQVLEFRRAAGPLTAPMARLAGAGVPFVHEHAQPFFRDVADHLTRANEQVEGLDRLLSDILSAHLAQMGVRQNDDMRKISAWAAMAAVPTMVAGVYGMNFDHMP
;
A
#
# COMPACT_ATOMS: atom_id res chain seq x y z
N THR A 1 18.90 30.87 -17.67
CA THR A 1 17.94 29.77 -17.91
C THR A 1 18.61 28.40 -17.93
N ALA A 2 19.75 28.21 -18.60
CA ALA A 2 20.42 26.90 -18.70
C ALA A 2 20.71 26.22 -17.33
N VAL A 3 21.23 26.97 -16.35
CA VAL A 3 21.49 26.42 -14.99
C VAL A 3 20.21 26.05 -14.26
N LEU A 4 19.16 26.88 -14.37
CA LEU A 4 17.85 26.59 -13.76
C LEU A 4 17.25 25.32 -14.36
N TYR A 5 17.29 25.20 -15.70
CA TYR A 5 16.88 23.99 -16.39
C TYR A 5 17.65 22.78 -15.88
N ALA A 6 18.99 22.79 -15.92
CA ALA A 6 19.80 21.65 -15.53
C ALA A 6 19.56 21.21 -14.07
N VAL A 7 19.31 22.15 -13.15
CA VAL A 7 18.96 21.82 -11.77
C VAL A 7 17.54 21.26 -11.67
N SER A 8 16.56 21.84 -12.35
CA SER A 8 15.18 21.33 -12.35
C SER A 8 15.07 19.95 -12.98
N ASP A 9 15.77 19.74 -14.09
CA ASP A 9 15.89 18.47 -14.82
C ASP A 9 16.48 17.39 -13.92
N ALA A 10 17.65 17.62 -13.34
CA ALA A 10 18.29 16.65 -12.43
C ALA A 10 17.44 16.31 -11.20
N VAL A 11 16.71 17.29 -10.64
CA VAL A 11 15.81 17.05 -9.50
C VAL A 11 14.61 16.20 -9.93
N VAL A 12 14.02 16.48 -11.09
CA VAL A 12 12.85 15.75 -11.60
C VAL A 12 13.21 14.34 -12.06
N ASP A 13 14.36 14.16 -12.70
CA ASP A 13 14.87 12.84 -13.07
C ASP A 13 15.11 11.98 -11.82
N HIS A 14 15.63 12.57 -10.74
CA HIS A 14 15.75 11.84 -9.48
C HIS A 14 14.40 11.43 -8.89
N TYR A 15 13.35 12.25 -9.03
CA TYR A 15 12.00 11.84 -8.65
C TYR A 15 11.46 10.68 -9.51
N MET A 16 11.80 10.64 -10.80
CA MET A 16 11.45 9.50 -11.68
C MET A 16 12.15 8.22 -11.22
N ASP A 17 13.44 8.29 -10.89
CA ASP A 17 14.20 7.15 -10.37
C ASP A 17 13.58 6.62 -9.07
N VAL A 18 13.30 7.51 -8.11
CA VAL A 18 12.68 7.15 -6.83
C VAL A 18 11.28 6.57 -7.02
N ALA A 19 10.48 7.10 -7.96
CA ALA A 19 9.18 6.52 -8.28
C ALA A 19 9.29 5.09 -8.83
N GLY A 20 10.32 4.83 -9.64
CA GLY A 20 10.65 3.49 -10.13
C GLY A 20 11.09 2.54 -9.01
N GLU A 21 11.95 3.00 -8.09
CA GLU A 21 12.36 2.21 -6.92
C GLU A 21 11.17 1.85 -6.02
N LEU A 22 10.29 2.83 -5.75
CA LEU A 22 9.06 2.58 -4.99
C LEU A 22 8.17 1.54 -5.68
N GLN A 23 8.09 1.55 -7.02
CA GLN A 23 7.33 0.52 -7.72
C GLN A 23 7.89 -0.89 -7.46
N VAL A 24 9.21 -1.06 -7.58
CA VAL A 24 9.87 -2.35 -7.31
C VAL A 24 9.65 -2.80 -5.87
N ASP A 25 9.82 -1.89 -4.91
CA ASP A 25 9.58 -2.16 -3.49
C ASP A 25 8.13 -2.57 -3.21
N LEU A 26 7.15 -1.98 -3.92
CA LEU A 26 5.74 -2.35 -3.79
C LEU A 26 5.47 -3.76 -4.33
N GLU A 27 6.05 -4.12 -5.47
CA GLU A 27 5.95 -5.47 -6.06
C GLU A 27 6.54 -6.53 -5.11
N GLU A 28 7.67 -6.21 -4.45
CA GLU A 28 8.26 -7.06 -3.44
C GLU A 28 7.35 -7.19 -2.21
N LEU A 29 6.78 -6.08 -1.74
CA LEU A 29 5.84 -6.06 -0.63
C LEU A 29 4.59 -6.91 -0.95
N GLU A 30 4.03 -6.77 -2.15
CA GLU A 30 2.89 -7.56 -2.61
C GLU A 30 3.20 -9.06 -2.55
N THR A 31 4.33 -9.47 -3.12
CA THR A 31 4.77 -10.87 -3.12
C THR A 31 4.85 -11.44 -1.71
N GLN A 32 5.34 -10.64 -0.76
CA GLN A 32 5.50 -11.08 0.62
C GLN A 32 4.18 -11.10 1.40
N VAL A 33 3.25 -10.19 1.12
CA VAL A 33 1.90 -10.17 1.70
C VAL A 33 1.11 -11.43 1.30
N PHE A 34 1.28 -11.87 0.05
CA PHE A 34 0.56 -13.01 -0.53
C PHE A 34 1.33 -14.33 -0.49
N ALA A 35 2.53 -14.36 0.10
CA ALA A 35 3.31 -15.58 0.24
C ALA A 35 2.54 -16.66 1.03
N PRO A 36 2.57 -17.94 0.61
CA PRO A 36 1.80 -19.03 1.25
C PRO A 36 2.20 -19.31 2.70
N SER A 37 3.41 -18.93 3.10
CA SER A 37 3.88 -19.07 4.47
C SER A 37 3.38 -17.88 5.27
N GLY A 38 2.45 -18.11 6.21
CA GLY A 38 1.81 -17.08 7.01
C GLY A 38 2.81 -16.21 7.76
N GLY A 39 3.27 -15.13 7.10
CA GLY A 39 4.08 -14.10 7.69
C GLY A 39 3.33 -13.47 8.87
N ASP A 40 4.08 -13.08 9.88
CA ASP A 40 3.59 -12.40 11.08
C ASP A 40 2.75 -11.18 10.65
N SER A 41 1.41 -11.29 10.74
CA SER A 41 0.49 -10.29 10.12
C SER A 41 0.69 -8.89 10.69
N LYS A 42 1.20 -8.80 11.93
CA LYS A 42 1.60 -7.54 12.57
C LYS A 42 2.77 -6.88 11.85
N ASN A 43 3.75 -7.68 11.41
CA ASN A 43 4.90 -7.21 10.64
C ASN A 43 4.46 -6.73 9.25
N THR A 44 3.55 -7.46 8.60
CA THR A 44 3.02 -7.10 7.27
C THR A 44 2.27 -5.76 7.29
N ALA A 45 1.35 -5.56 8.25
CA ALA A 45 0.61 -4.30 8.37
C ALA A 45 1.53 -3.10 8.67
N ALA A 46 2.55 -3.29 9.52
CA ALA A 46 3.54 -2.25 9.81
C ALA A 46 4.34 -1.86 8.55
N ARG A 47 4.71 -2.83 7.71
CA ARG A 47 5.42 -2.57 6.46
C ARG A 47 4.57 -1.85 5.43
N ILE A 48 3.30 -2.26 5.25
CA ILE A 48 2.34 -1.54 4.39
C ILE A 48 2.21 -0.08 4.84
N TYR A 49 2.12 0.16 6.15
CA TYR A 49 2.02 1.52 6.69
C TYR A 49 3.28 2.35 6.43
N THR A 50 4.47 1.77 6.63
CA THR A 50 5.75 2.43 6.32
C THR A 50 5.82 2.81 4.84
N PHE A 51 5.44 1.90 3.95
CA PHE A 51 5.41 2.17 2.51
C PHE A 51 4.42 3.29 2.16
N LYS A 52 3.23 3.28 2.77
CA LYS A 52 2.22 4.35 2.61
C LYS A 52 2.78 5.72 2.99
N ARG A 53 3.60 5.76 4.04
CA ARG A 53 4.25 6.99 4.49
C ARG A 53 5.30 7.47 3.49
N GLN A 54 6.11 6.58 2.92
CA GLN A 54 7.10 6.95 1.88
C GLN A 54 6.42 7.53 0.63
N VAL A 55 5.35 6.90 0.15
CA VAL A 55 4.51 7.40 -0.96
C VAL A 55 3.94 8.80 -0.65
N LEU A 56 3.45 9.01 0.58
CA LEU A 56 2.93 10.31 1.01
C LEU A 56 4.03 11.38 1.09
N GLU A 57 5.21 11.02 1.59
CA GLU A 57 6.37 11.91 1.66
C GLU A 57 6.82 12.34 0.26
N PHE A 58 6.90 11.41 -0.69
CA PHE A 58 7.15 11.72 -2.11
C PHE A 58 6.13 12.71 -2.65
N ARG A 59 4.82 12.44 -2.47
CA ARG A 59 3.75 13.30 -2.98
C ARG A 59 3.81 14.72 -2.38
N ARG A 60 4.17 14.82 -1.10
CA ARG A 60 4.34 16.12 -0.43
C ARG A 60 5.54 16.91 -0.97
N ALA A 61 6.57 16.24 -1.47
CA ALA A 61 7.74 16.87 -2.07
C ALA A 61 7.53 17.22 -3.56
N ALA A 62 7.02 16.27 -4.36
CA ALA A 62 6.87 16.41 -5.80
C ALA A 62 5.63 17.20 -6.23
N GLY A 63 4.49 17.02 -5.53
CA GLY A 63 3.21 17.63 -5.92
C GLY A 63 3.22 19.17 -5.99
N PRO A 64 3.81 19.89 -5.02
CA PRO A 64 3.90 21.35 -5.07
C PRO A 64 4.73 21.89 -6.24
N LEU A 65 5.60 21.08 -6.86
CA LEU A 65 6.46 21.49 -7.97
C LEU A 65 5.72 21.55 -9.31
N THR A 66 4.53 20.91 -9.43
CA THR A 66 3.79 20.84 -10.70
C THR A 66 3.37 22.22 -11.20
N ALA A 67 2.81 23.06 -10.32
CA ALA A 67 2.37 24.41 -10.68
C ALA A 67 3.54 25.33 -11.14
N PRO A 68 4.67 25.45 -10.43
CA PRO A 68 5.78 26.27 -10.89
C PRO A 68 6.44 25.70 -12.17
N MET A 69 6.54 24.38 -12.34
CA MET A 69 7.06 23.80 -13.59
C MET A 69 6.15 24.09 -14.78
N ALA A 70 4.83 23.96 -14.62
CA ALA A 70 3.86 24.32 -15.64
C ALA A 70 3.93 25.80 -16.03
N ARG A 71 4.20 26.70 -15.06
CA ARG A 71 4.41 28.12 -15.33
C ARG A 71 5.68 28.37 -16.14
N LEU A 72 6.79 27.69 -15.83
CA LEU A 72 8.05 27.80 -16.58
C LEU A 72 7.97 27.22 -18.00
N ALA A 73 7.11 26.22 -18.21
CA ALA A 73 6.80 25.65 -19.52
C ALA A 73 5.89 26.56 -20.38
N GLY A 74 5.24 27.55 -19.78
CA GLY A 74 4.35 28.50 -20.44
C GLY A 74 5.05 29.78 -20.92
N ALA A 75 4.31 30.59 -21.70
CA ALA A 75 4.77 31.90 -22.13
C ALA A 75 4.57 32.97 -21.05
N GLY A 76 5.48 33.96 -20.99
CA GLY A 76 5.32 35.17 -20.19
C GLY A 76 6.02 35.20 -18.83
N VAL A 77 6.90 34.25 -18.53
CA VAL A 77 7.77 34.35 -17.34
C VAL A 77 8.96 35.27 -17.66
N PRO A 78 9.17 36.37 -16.89
CA PRO A 78 10.34 37.21 -17.05
C PRO A 78 11.62 36.37 -16.94
N PHE A 79 12.63 36.67 -17.76
CA PHE A 79 13.94 35.98 -17.78
C PHE A 79 13.97 34.55 -18.35
N VAL A 80 12.85 34.02 -18.88
CA VAL A 80 12.82 32.76 -19.63
C VAL A 80 12.73 33.06 -21.13
N HIS A 81 13.78 32.73 -21.89
CA HIS A 81 13.77 32.85 -23.36
C HIS A 81 12.83 31.81 -23.98
N GLU A 82 12.14 32.16 -25.07
CA GLU A 82 11.25 31.24 -25.80
C GLU A 82 11.92 29.93 -26.21
N HIS A 83 13.20 29.98 -26.60
CA HIS A 83 13.98 28.78 -26.93
C HIS A 83 14.16 27.80 -25.76
N ALA A 84 14.00 28.25 -24.51
CA ALA A 84 14.13 27.41 -23.32
C ALA A 84 12.80 26.72 -22.91
N GLN A 85 11.65 27.16 -23.45
CA GLN A 85 10.33 26.62 -23.08
C GLN A 85 10.16 25.12 -23.36
N PRO A 86 10.66 24.55 -24.48
CA PRO A 86 10.53 23.11 -24.74
C PRO A 86 11.21 22.26 -23.66
N PHE A 87 12.36 22.71 -23.14
CA PHE A 87 13.09 22.01 -22.08
C PHE A 87 12.31 22.01 -20.77
N PHE A 88 11.74 23.14 -20.37
CA PHE A 88 10.89 23.20 -19.17
C PHE A 88 9.59 22.41 -19.32
N ARG A 89 9.07 22.27 -20.54
CA ARG A 89 7.92 21.40 -20.82
C ARG A 89 8.26 19.94 -20.59
N ASP A 90 9.42 19.49 -21.05
CA ASP A 90 9.88 18.11 -20.82
C ASP A 90 10.00 17.80 -19.32
N VAL A 91 10.60 18.71 -18.55
CA VAL A 91 10.69 18.61 -17.08
C VAL A 91 9.30 18.60 -16.42
N ALA A 92 8.36 19.42 -16.89
CA ALA A 92 7.00 19.43 -16.37
C ALA A 92 6.25 18.12 -16.70
N ASP A 93 6.48 17.55 -17.88
CA ASP A 93 5.91 16.27 -18.30
C ASP A 93 6.50 15.12 -17.45
N HIS A 94 7.81 15.09 -17.22
CA HIS A 94 8.46 14.11 -16.34
C HIS A 94 7.92 14.18 -14.91
N LEU A 95 7.81 15.38 -14.34
CA LEU A 95 7.24 15.56 -13.01
C LEU A 95 5.78 15.09 -12.93
N THR A 96 5.00 15.32 -13.99
CA THR A 96 3.62 14.84 -14.06
C THR A 96 3.57 13.31 -14.06
N ARG A 97 4.40 12.66 -14.89
CA ARG A 97 4.50 11.18 -14.92
C ARG A 97 4.90 10.60 -13.56
N ALA A 98 5.86 11.21 -12.87
CA ALA A 98 6.29 10.78 -11.55
C ALA A 98 5.14 10.84 -10.51
N ASN A 99 4.37 11.94 -10.53
CA ASN A 99 3.20 12.08 -9.65
C ASN A 99 2.11 11.05 -9.97
N GLU A 100 1.83 10.79 -11.25
CA GLU A 100 0.85 9.80 -11.68
C GLU A 100 1.25 8.37 -11.28
N GLN A 101 2.54 8.01 -11.42
CA GLN A 101 3.07 6.73 -10.95
C GLN A 101 2.84 6.56 -9.44
N VAL A 102 3.22 7.55 -8.64
CA VAL A 102 3.09 7.48 -7.18
C VAL A 102 1.63 7.46 -6.73
N GLU A 103 0.73 8.13 -7.46
CA GLU A 103 -0.71 7.98 -7.23
C GLU A 103 -1.20 6.56 -7.55
N GLY A 104 -0.67 5.94 -8.60
CA GLY A 104 -0.89 4.51 -8.90
C GLY A 104 -0.45 3.61 -7.76
N LEU A 105 0.73 3.85 -7.20
CA LEU A 105 1.27 3.08 -6.07
C LEU A 105 0.39 3.20 -4.81
N ASP A 106 -0.13 4.37 -4.47
CA ASP A 106 -1.04 4.55 -3.32
C ASP A 106 -2.34 3.75 -3.46
N ARG A 107 -2.89 3.68 -4.69
CA ARG A 107 -4.08 2.88 -5.00
C ARG A 107 -3.79 1.40 -4.84
N LEU A 108 -2.74 0.89 -5.48
CA LEU A 108 -2.34 -0.51 -5.39
C LEU A 108 -2.04 -0.93 -3.94
N LEU A 109 -1.36 -0.08 -3.18
CA LEU A 109 -1.10 -0.33 -1.76
C LEU A 109 -2.39 -0.44 -0.94
N SER A 110 -3.39 0.39 -1.25
CA SER A 110 -4.69 0.35 -0.58
C SER A 110 -5.48 -0.92 -0.94
N ASP A 111 -5.35 -1.39 -2.18
CA ASP A 111 -5.95 -2.65 -2.64
C ASP A 111 -5.28 -3.86 -1.96
N ILE A 112 -3.94 -3.88 -1.87
CA ILE A 112 -3.17 -4.91 -1.16
C ILE A 112 -3.59 -4.99 0.31
N LEU A 113 -3.69 -3.84 1.00
CA LEU A 113 -4.12 -3.79 2.40
C LEU A 113 -5.52 -4.39 2.57
N SER A 114 -6.44 -4.01 1.69
CA SER A 114 -7.83 -4.48 1.74
C SER A 114 -7.92 -5.99 1.50
N ALA A 115 -7.17 -6.50 0.52
CA ALA A 115 -7.08 -7.93 0.24
C ALA A 115 -6.46 -8.71 1.41
N HIS A 116 -5.40 -8.18 2.04
CA HIS A 116 -4.79 -8.80 3.21
C HIS A 116 -5.77 -8.91 4.39
N LEU A 117 -6.51 -7.83 4.69
CA LEU A 117 -7.52 -7.84 5.74
C LEU A 117 -8.66 -8.82 5.44
N ALA A 118 -9.10 -8.92 4.19
CA ALA A 118 -10.11 -9.89 3.77
C ALA A 118 -9.62 -11.34 3.98
N GLN A 119 -8.37 -11.64 3.61
CA GLN A 119 -7.78 -12.97 3.84
C GLN A 119 -7.68 -13.32 5.33
N MET A 120 -7.32 -12.35 6.19
CA MET A 120 -7.33 -12.54 7.64
C MET A 120 -8.74 -12.88 8.17
N GLY A 121 -9.77 -12.18 7.68
CA GLY A 121 -11.16 -12.45 8.04
C GLY A 121 -11.62 -13.86 7.64
N VAL A 122 -11.24 -14.33 6.45
CA VAL A 122 -11.53 -15.71 6.01
C VAL A 122 -10.88 -16.74 6.93
N ARG A 123 -9.59 -16.55 7.26
CA ARG A 123 -8.87 -17.45 8.18
C ARG A 123 -9.54 -17.49 9.56
N GLN A 124 -9.94 -16.34 10.10
CA GLN A 124 -10.65 -16.27 11.37
C GLN A 124 -12.00 -17.00 11.35
N ASN A 125 -12.75 -16.88 10.25
CA ASN A 125 -14.03 -17.60 10.08
C ASN A 125 -13.83 -19.11 10.02
N ASP A 126 -12.79 -19.57 9.31
CA ASP A 126 -12.44 -20.99 9.26
C ASP A 126 -12.04 -21.53 10.64
N ASP A 127 -11.27 -20.76 11.42
CA ASP A 127 -10.89 -21.15 12.77
C ASP A 127 -12.10 -21.17 13.73
N MET A 128 -13.02 -20.20 13.62
CA MET A 128 -14.28 -20.20 14.36
C MET A 128 -15.14 -21.42 14.00
N ARG A 129 -15.19 -21.80 12.71
CA ARG A 129 -15.87 -23.02 12.26
C ARG A 129 -15.24 -24.28 12.85
N LYS A 130 -13.91 -24.37 12.91
CA LYS A 130 -13.22 -25.51 13.53
C LYS A 130 -13.52 -25.59 15.03
N ILE A 131 -13.43 -24.48 15.76
CA ILE A 131 -13.72 -24.44 17.20
C ILE A 131 -15.17 -24.85 17.48
N SER A 132 -16.12 -24.30 16.72
CA SER A 132 -17.54 -24.63 16.89
C SER A 132 -17.85 -26.09 16.53
N ALA A 133 -17.20 -26.65 15.51
CA ALA A 133 -17.30 -28.08 15.20
C ALA A 133 -16.77 -28.96 16.34
N TRP A 134 -15.61 -28.63 16.92
CA TRP A 134 -15.07 -29.34 18.09
C TRP A 134 -15.99 -29.24 19.31
N ALA A 135 -16.53 -28.05 19.58
CA ALA A 135 -17.48 -27.84 20.67
C ALA A 135 -18.76 -28.67 20.46
N ALA A 136 -19.30 -28.71 19.24
CA ALA A 136 -20.48 -29.51 18.91
C ALA A 136 -20.22 -31.02 19.10
N MET A 137 -19.04 -31.51 18.67
CA MET A 137 -18.65 -32.91 18.89
C MET A 137 -18.49 -33.25 20.38
N ALA A 138 -17.93 -32.34 21.18
CA ALA A 138 -17.79 -32.52 22.63
C ALA A 138 -19.11 -32.39 23.40
N ALA A 139 -20.09 -31.66 22.86
CA ALA A 139 -21.37 -31.41 23.53
C ALA A 139 -22.15 -32.70 23.81
N VAL A 140 -22.16 -33.65 22.85
CA VAL A 140 -22.91 -34.92 22.98
C VAL A 140 -22.41 -35.78 24.16
N PRO A 141 -21.13 -36.18 24.25
CA PRO A 141 -20.65 -36.97 25.38
C PRO A 141 -20.70 -36.20 26.71
N THR A 142 -20.51 -34.86 26.68
CA THR A 142 -20.63 -34.03 27.89
C THR A 142 -22.07 -34.02 28.41
N MET A 143 -23.06 -34.00 27.53
CA MET A 143 -24.47 -34.10 27.90
C MET A 143 -24.79 -35.46 28.53
N VAL A 144 -24.29 -36.55 27.94
CA VAL A 144 -24.44 -37.91 28.49
C VAL A 144 -23.78 -38.01 29.86
N ALA A 145 -22.52 -37.57 29.99
CA ALA A 145 -21.80 -37.55 31.26
C ALA A 145 -22.50 -36.67 32.31
N GLY A 146 -23.10 -35.56 31.87
CA GLY A 146 -23.92 -34.69 32.71
C GLY A 146 -25.15 -35.42 33.26
N VAL A 147 -25.92 -36.11 32.42
CA VAL A 147 -27.10 -36.88 32.83
C VAL A 147 -26.73 -37.99 33.82
N TYR A 148 -25.67 -38.75 33.54
CA TYR A 148 -25.23 -39.87 34.40
C TYR A 148 -24.40 -39.44 35.62
N GLY A 149 -23.90 -38.21 35.65
CA GLY A 149 -23.19 -37.64 36.80
C GLY A 149 -24.12 -37.03 37.87
N MET A 150 -25.43 -36.96 37.59
CA MET A 150 -26.42 -36.44 38.54
C MET A 150 -26.80 -37.49 39.60
N ASN A 151 -27.00 -37.04 40.84
CA ASN A 151 -27.30 -37.91 41.97
C ASN A 151 -28.79 -38.31 41.99
N PHE A 152 -29.20 -39.22 41.11
CA PHE A 152 -30.55 -39.80 41.10
C PHE A 152 -30.53 -41.25 41.62
N ASP A 153 -31.49 -41.60 42.49
CA ASP A 153 -31.64 -42.94 43.12
C ASP A 153 -32.09 -44.06 42.16
N HIS A 154 -32.54 -43.71 40.95
CA HIS A 154 -32.87 -44.66 39.87
C HIS A 154 -32.37 -44.10 38.54
N MET A 155 -31.20 -44.58 38.09
CA MET A 155 -30.73 -44.36 36.72
C MET A 155 -31.12 -45.57 35.84
N PRO A 156 -31.60 -45.34 34.60
CA PRO A 156 -31.86 -46.41 33.63
C PRO A 156 -30.59 -47.00 33.01
#